data_AF-A0A949N3Y9-F1
#
_entry.id   AF-A0A949N3Y9-F1
#
_cell.length_a   1.000
_cell.length_b   1.000
_cell.length_c   1.000
_cell.angle_alpha   90.00
_cell.angle_beta   90.00
_cell.angle_gamma   90.00
#
_symmetry.space_group_name_H-M   'P 1'
#
loop_
_entity.id
_entity.type
_entity.pdbx_description
1 polymer ?
#
loop_
_entity_poly.entity_id
_entity_poly.type
_entity_poly.pdbx_seq_one_letter_code
_entity_poly.pdbx_strand_id
1 'polypeptide(L)'
;MTERTVHLDPDPYDWRSRKIGVRPNRWYAAVHLDRDGYADAARRQGLDPELPSAYTEAVDEARSVAIDRIWYDGSTDSFTWGNGPGGVTLFVPFRHVETTVEALRVAELDHDYGMFRALADQLALPVDDWLAPGERELIRGVDFDPPPSVFLRFLRRKAKQHGVRLNGRATAGSVWIRPTLSAFEKQIREQLPEQYPGWVDRWSGYVEPDGMPFRPWVGGQDQGLSYRAAHVEFREVTTPDRHKCPCGMSLHDLSDGDSEHTTHHTAWTFGVRAPKNLDWHSALAVVTTQSAIAWRRLTNRVARMPQKEEHYDFSSWTHLGEPKVTSDNVRAYLLKANGHVIGYLMAHDTSEHHSWDFSDGPLGGDPDDTLRPRIILIWVADIYRHQGVGARLVQALADDFGCQVADVSWSTPVSEAGQRLACRVSPQGVWLS
;
A
#
# COMPACT_ATOMS: atom_id res chain seq x y z
N MET A 1 -21.90 -23.48 -7.48
CA MET A 1 -21.66 -23.74 -8.90
C MET A 1 -20.56 -24.78 -8.99
N THR A 2 -20.71 -25.82 -9.82
CA THR A 2 -19.71 -26.88 -10.04
C THR A 2 -18.96 -26.64 -11.33
N GLU A 3 -17.74 -27.17 -11.42
CA GLU A 3 -16.99 -27.20 -12.68
C GLU A 3 -17.73 -28.04 -13.72
N ARG A 4 -17.76 -27.58 -14.97
CA ARG A 4 -18.40 -28.30 -16.08
C ARG A 4 -17.82 -27.91 -17.44
N THR A 5 -18.02 -28.78 -18.42
CA THR A 5 -17.59 -28.60 -19.80
C THR A 5 -18.78 -28.75 -20.74
N VAL A 6 -18.89 -27.85 -21.73
CA VAL A 6 -19.89 -27.90 -22.79
C VAL A 6 -19.16 -28.09 -24.11
N HIS A 7 -19.46 -29.18 -24.84
CA HIS A 7 -18.89 -29.41 -26.16
C HIS A 7 -19.71 -28.68 -27.23
N LEU A 8 -19.02 -28.03 -28.17
CA LEU A 8 -19.66 -27.27 -29.26
C LEU A 8 -19.84 -28.10 -30.53
N ASP A 9 -18.91 -29.02 -30.78
CA ASP A 9 -18.96 -29.91 -31.94
C ASP A 9 -19.87 -31.12 -31.66
N PRO A 10 -20.47 -31.75 -32.70
CA PRO A 10 -21.31 -32.94 -32.53
C PRO A 10 -20.50 -34.17 -32.09
N ASP A 11 -21.17 -35.11 -31.43
CA ASP A 11 -20.56 -36.39 -31.05
C ASP A 11 -20.13 -37.22 -32.29
N PRO A 12 -19.03 -37.99 -32.21
CA PRO A 12 -18.20 -38.24 -31.03
C PRO A 12 -17.19 -37.12 -30.76
N TYR A 13 -17.07 -36.69 -29.49
CA TYR A 13 -16.06 -35.72 -29.08
C TYR A 13 -14.64 -36.31 -29.11
N ASP A 14 -13.68 -35.56 -29.65
CA ASP A 14 -12.26 -35.90 -29.65
C ASP A 14 -11.39 -34.75 -29.12
N TRP A 15 -10.06 -34.89 -29.17
CA TRP A 15 -9.13 -33.87 -28.69
C TRP A 15 -9.18 -32.55 -29.49
N ARG A 16 -9.77 -32.57 -30.70
CA ARG A 16 -9.91 -31.41 -31.59
C ARG A 16 -11.21 -30.65 -31.34
N SER A 17 -12.15 -31.24 -30.60
CA SER A 17 -13.44 -30.63 -30.34
C SER A 17 -13.28 -29.33 -29.54
N ARG A 18 -13.95 -28.29 -30.02
CA ARG A 18 -14.10 -27.01 -29.33
C ARG A 18 -15.03 -27.20 -28.14
N LYS A 19 -14.64 -26.62 -27.00
CA LYS A 19 -15.38 -26.80 -25.74
C LYS A 19 -15.32 -25.55 -24.87
N ILE A 20 -16.38 -25.31 -24.12
CA ILE A 20 -16.47 -24.24 -23.14
C ILE A 20 -16.35 -24.85 -21.75
N GLY A 21 -15.26 -24.54 -21.05
CA GLY A 21 -15.06 -24.88 -19.64
C GLY A 21 -15.57 -23.77 -18.73
N VAL A 22 -16.25 -24.15 -17.65
CA VAL A 22 -16.68 -23.25 -16.58
C VAL A 22 -16.01 -23.66 -15.29
N ARG A 23 -15.20 -22.79 -14.72
CA ARG A 23 -14.51 -23.01 -13.44
C ARG A 23 -14.94 -21.98 -12.39
N PRO A 24 -15.57 -22.39 -11.28
CA PRO A 24 -15.93 -21.47 -10.21
C PRO A 24 -14.69 -20.99 -9.44
N ASN A 25 -14.63 -19.70 -9.14
CA ASN A 25 -13.69 -19.09 -8.19
C ASN A 25 -14.45 -18.63 -6.94
N ARG A 26 -13.81 -17.84 -6.05
CA ARG A 26 -14.47 -17.36 -4.82
C ARG A 26 -15.61 -16.37 -5.10
N TRP A 27 -15.42 -15.45 -6.06
CA TRP A 27 -16.33 -14.32 -6.30
C TRP A 27 -17.01 -14.34 -7.68
N TYR A 28 -16.49 -15.14 -8.60
CA TYR A 28 -16.88 -15.16 -10.02
C TYR A 28 -16.63 -16.55 -10.59
N ALA A 29 -16.98 -16.78 -11.85
CA ALA A 29 -16.53 -17.94 -12.60
C ALA A 29 -15.65 -17.53 -13.78
N ALA A 30 -14.63 -18.35 -14.07
CA ALA A 30 -13.89 -18.26 -15.31
C ALA A 30 -14.59 -19.14 -16.35
N VAL A 31 -14.97 -18.55 -17.47
CA VAL A 31 -15.57 -19.23 -18.62
C VAL A 31 -14.55 -19.19 -19.76
N HIS A 32 -14.06 -20.35 -20.16
CA HIS A 32 -12.99 -20.49 -21.13
C HIS A 32 -13.47 -21.25 -22.36
N LEU A 33 -13.34 -20.66 -23.54
CA LEU A 33 -13.47 -21.37 -24.80
C LEU A 33 -12.10 -21.96 -25.16
N ASP A 34 -12.00 -23.29 -25.11
CA ASP A 34 -10.83 -24.06 -25.52
C ASP A 34 -10.98 -24.46 -27.00
N ARG A 35 -10.05 -23.96 -27.81
CA ARG A 35 -9.90 -24.23 -29.25
C ARG A 35 -8.51 -24.81 -29.55
N ASP A 36 -7.70 -25.18 -28.56
CA ASP A 36 -6.29 -25.54 -28.79
C ASP A 36 -6.17 -26.70 -29.81
N GLY A 37 -6.93 -27.77 -29.57
CA GLY A 37 -6.94 -28.92 -30.48
C GLY A 37 -7.51 -28.61 -31.87
N TYR A 38 -8.51 -27.74 -31.94
CA TYR A 38 -9.09 -27.27 -33.19
C TYR A 38 -8.08 -26.44 -33.99
N ALA A 39 -7.45 -25.46 -33.35
CA ALA A 39 -6.48 -24.57 -33.96
C ALA A 39 -5.25 -25.32 -34.49
N ASP A 40 -4.76 -26.30 -33.73
CA ASP A 40 -3.66 -27.17 -34.17
C ASP A 40 -4.04 -28.03 -35.38
N ALA A 41 -5.26 -28.58 -35.40
CA ALA A 41 -5.75 -29.35 -36.53
C ALA A 41 -5.93 -28.49 -37.79
N ALA A 42 -6.51 -27.29 -37.64
CA ALA A 42 -6.70 -26.32 -38.72
C ALA A 42 -5.37 -25.90 -39.34
N ARG A 43 -4.36 -25.56 -38.51
CA ARG A 43 -3.00 -25.22 -39.00
C ARG A 43 -2.36 -26.35 -39.79
N ARG A 44 -2.51 -27.61 -39.34
CA ARG A 44 -1.99 -28.79 -40.07
C ARG A 44 -2.67 -28.98 -41.43
N GLN A 45 -3.90 -28.48 -41.59
CA GLN A 45 -4.64 -28.50 -42.85
C GLN A 45 -4.39 -27.25 -43.71
N GLY A 46 -3.52 -26.33 -43.26
CA GLY A 46 -3.25 -25.07 -43.95
C GLY A 46 -4.36 -24.02 -43.83
N LEU A 47 -5.29 -24.20 -42.90
CA LEU A 47 -6.32 -23.21 -42.56
C LEU A 47 -5.80 -22.25 -41.50
N ASP A 48 -6.30 -21.01 -41.55
CA ASP A 48 -6.02 -20.00 -40.55
C ASP A 48 -7.00 -20.11 -39.37
N PRO A 49 -6.55 -20.46 -38.15
CA PRO A 49 -7.42 -20.59 -36.98
C PRO A 49 -7.62 -19.26 -36.22
N GLU A 50 -7.09 -18.14 -36.72
CA GLU A 50 -7.19 -16.85 -36.05
C GLU A 50 -8.65 -16.47 -35.78
N LEU A 51 -8.85 -15.82 -34.62
CA LEU A 51 -10.16 -15.29 -34.24
C LEU A 51 -10.39 -13.98 -35.01
N PRO A 52 -11.59 -13.76 -35.58
CA PRO A 52 -11.91 -12.49 -36.21
C PRO A 52 -11.71 -11.30 -35.26
N SER A 53 -11.23 -10.15 -35.76
CA SER A 53 -10.99 -8.97 -34.93
C SER A 53 -12.24 -8.52 -34.18
N ALA A 54 -13.39 -8.51 -34.86
CA ALA A 54 -14.69 -8.18 -34.28
C ALA A 54 -15.10 -9.14 -33.13
N TYR A 55 -14.71 -10.41 -33.20
CA TYR A 55 -14.90 -11.36 -32.10
C TYR A 55 -14.05 -10.96 -30.90
N THR A 56 -12.76 -10.69 -31.13
CA THR A 56 -11.83 -10.33 -30.05
C THR A 56 -12.19 -9.01 -29.39
N GLU A 57 -12.63 -8.01 -30.17
CA GLU A 57 -13.10 -6.72 -29.68
C GLU A 57 -14.35 -6.87 -28.80
N ALA A 58 -15.35 -7.64 -29.26
CA ALA A 58 -16.57 -7.88 -28.49
C ALA A 58 -16.31 -8.65 -27.19
N VAL A 59 -15.41 -9.64 -27.23
CA VAL A 59 -14.98 -10.38 -26.04
C VAL A 59 -14.21 -9.48 -25.08
N ASP A 60 -13.30 -8.63 -25.58
CA ASP A 60 -12.53 -7.71 -24.74
C ASP A 60 -13.41 -6.66 -24.06
N GLU A 61 -14.39 -6.12 -24.77
CA GLU A 61 -15.39 -5.21 -24.21
C GLU A 61 -16.17 -5.88 -23.08
N ALA A 62 -16.80 -7.04 -23.36
CA ALA A 62 -17.58 -7.77 -22.37
C ALA A 62 -16.73 -8.20 -21.16
N ARG A 63 -15.49 -8.64 -21.39
CA ARG A 63 -14.54 -9.03 -20.35
C ARG A 63 -14.16 -7.84 -19.47
N SER A 64 -13.82 -6.69 -20.08
CA SER A 64 -13.43 -5.49 -19.36
C SER A 64 -14.54 -5.04 -18.41
N VAL A 65 -15.77 -4.98 -18.90
CA VAL A 65 -16.94 -4.59 -18.08
C VAL A 65 -17.25 -5.63 -17.00
N ALA A 66 -17.10 -6.93 -17.30
CA ALA A 66 -17.30 -7.98 -16.31
C ALA A 66 -16.26 -7.94 -15.18
N ILE A 67 -14.99 -7.70 -15.51
CA ILE A 67 -13.91 -7.52 -14.53
C ILE A 67 -14.22 -6.30 -13.63
N ASP A 68 -14.66 -5.20 -14.22
CA ASP A 68 -15.05 -4.01 -13.48
C ASP A 68 -16.18 -4.30 -12.49
N ARG A 69 -17.20 -5.04 -12.94
CA ARG A 69 -18.29 -5.47 -12.07
C ARG A 69 -17.79 -6.33 -10.91
N ILE A 70 -16.89 -7.27 -11.17
CA ILE A 70 -16.34 -8.15 -10.12
C ILE A 70 -15.50 -7.36 -9.10
N TRP A 71 -14.70 -6.38 -9.54
CA TRP A 71 -13.98 -5.49 -8.62
C TRP A 71 -14.92 -4.57 -7.84
N TYR A 72 -15.98 -4.06 -8.48
CA TYR A 72 -17.01 -3.28 -7.82
C TYR A 72 -17.71 -4.07 -6.72
N ASP A 73 -18.06 -5.33 -6.98
CA ASP A 73 -18.68 -6.24 -6.00
C ASP A 73 -17.70 -6.66 -4.87
N GLY A 74 -16.41 -6.32 -5.00
CA GLY A 74 -15.43 -6.34 -3.91
C GLY A 74 -14.29 -7.34 -4.03
N SER A 75 -14.16 -8.01 -5.17
CA SER A 75 -12.98 -8.85 -5.42
C SER A 75 -11.69 -8.01 -5.47
N THR A 76 -10.61 -8.57 -4.95
CA THR A 76 -9.25 -8.02 -5.06
C THR A 76 -8.36 -8.81 -5.99
N ASP A 77 -8.93 -9.81 -6.67
CA ASP A 77 -8.16 -10.73 -7.50
C ASP A 77 -7.56 -10.01 -8.71
N SER A 78 -6.40 -10.50 -9.15
CA SER A 78 -5.81 -10.15 -10.43
C SER A 78 -6.34 -11.09 -11.50
N PHE A 79 -6.55 -10.55 -12.70
CA PHE A 79 -7.05 -11.30 -13.84
C PHE A 79 -5.96 -11.37 -14.90
N THR A 80 -5.70 -12.57 -15.40
CA THR A 80 -4.80 -12.83 -16.52
C THR A 80 -5.56 -13.61 -17.58
N TRP A 81 -5.41 -13.23 -18.84
CA TRP A 81 -6.11 -13.86 -19.95
C TRP A 81 -5.27 -13.76 -21.22
N GLY A 82 -5.60 -14.60 -22.19
CA GLY A 82 -5.09 -14.50 -23.56
C GLY A 82 -6.25 -14.47 -24.55
N ASN A 83 -6.03 -13.82 -25.69
CA ASN A 83 -6.90 -13.86 -26.87
C ASN A 83 -6.11 -14.50 -28.01
N GLY A 84 -5.86 -15.81 -27.87
CA GLY A 84 -5.11 -16.57 -28.87
C GLY A 84 -6.03 -17.35 -29.79
N PRO A 85 -5.51 -17.86 -30.91
CA PRO A 85 -6.24 -18.84 -31.73
C PRO A 85 -6.69 -20.08 -30.93
N GLY A 86 -5.93 -20.40 -29.87
CA GLY A 86 -6.19 -21.51 -28.96
C GLY A 86 -7.35 -21.29 -27.97
N GLY A 87 -7.81 -20.06 -27.77
CA GLY A 87 -8.96 -19.83 -26.89
C GLY A 87 -9.08 -18.41 -26.33
N VAL A 88 -10.20 -18.19 -25.65
CA VAL A 88 -10.51 -16.96 -24.92
C VAL A 88 -11.03 -17.28 -23.52
N THR A 89 -10.65 -16.44 -22.55
CA THR A 89 -11.14 -16.55 -21.16
C THR A 89 -11.97 -15.33 -20.80
N LEU A 90 -13.17 -15.50 -20.24
CA LEU A 90 -13.95 -14.43 -19.62
C LEU A 90 -14.10 -14.69 -18.13
N PHE A 91 -14.07 -13.62 -17.33
CA PHE A 91 -14.33 -13.65 -15.90
C PHE A 91 -15.65 -12.97 -15.64
N VAL A 92 -16.65 -13.70 -15.17
CA VAL A 92 -18.02 -13.17 -15.06
C VAL A 92 -18.64 -13.45 -13.69
N PRO A 93 -19.47 -12.54 -13.16
CA PRO A 93 -20.25 -12.82 -11.95
C PRO A 93 -21.12 -14.07 -12.15
N PHE A 94 -21.32 -14.86 -11.09
CA PHE A 94 -22.02 -16.15 -11.18
C PHE A 94 -23.39 -16.08 -11.86
N ARG A 95 -24.12 -14.98 -11.69
CA ARG A 95 -25.46 -14.78 -12.27
C ARG A 95 -25.46 -14.69 -13.81
N HIS A 96 -24.31 -14.45 -14.44
CA HIS A 96 -24.18 -14.28 -15.89
C HIS A 96 -23.48 -15.46 -16.59
N VAL A 97 -23.11 -16.52 -15.85
CA VAL A 97 -22.34 -17.65 -16.41
C VAL A 97 -23.05 -18.31 -17.58
N GLU A 98 -24.35 -18.59 -17.45
CA GLU A 98 -25.13 -19.22 -18.53
C GLU A 98 -25.19 -18.31 -19.76
N THR A 99 -25.43 -17.01 -19.57
CA THR A 99 -25.44 -16.02 -20.64
C THR A 99 -24.08 -15.94 -21.35
N THR A 100 -22.98 -16.02 -20.62
CA THR A 100 -21.62 -16.01 -21.19
C THR A 100 -21.31 -17.29 -21.96
N VAL A 101 -21.72 -18.46 -21.43
CA VAL A 101 -21.57 -19.74 -22.15
C VAL A 101 -22.34 -19.70 -23.46
N GLU A 102 -23.57 -19.20 -23.46
CA GLU A 102 -24.37 -19.07 -24.68
C GLU A 102 -23.78 -18.04 -25.65
N ALA A 103 -23.32 -16.89 -25.16
CA ALA A 103 -22.65 -15.89 -25.98
C ALA A 103 -21.40 -16.45 -26.68
N LEU A 104 -20.57 -17.23 -25.98
CA LEU A 104 -19.43 -17.91 -26.58
C LEU A 104 -19.84 -18.95 -27.62
N ARG A 105 -20.90 -19.72 -27.34
CA ARG A 105 -21.43 -20.73 -28.27
C ARG A 105 -21.92 -20.08 -29.57
N VAL A 106 -22.80 -19.08 -29.47
CA VAL A 106 -23.38 -18.37 -30.61
C VAL A 106 -22.29 -17.65 -31.40
N ALA A 107 -21.35 -16.99 -30.72
CA ALA A 107 -20.25 -16.31 -31.39
C ALA A 107 -19.32 -17.28 -32.14
N GLU A 108 -19.06 -18.47 -31.61
CA GLU A 108 -18.18 -19.47 -32.24
C GLU A 108 -18.87 -20.27 -33.36
N LEU A 109 -20.18 -20.53 -33.25
CA LEU A 109 -20.92 -21.32 -34.25
C LEU A 109 -21.54 -20.44 -35.33
N ASP A 110 -22.17 -19.35 -34.94
CA ASP A 110 -23.02 -18.52 -35.80
C ASP A 110 -22.36 -17.19 -36.19
N HIS A 111 -21.20 -16.88 -35.63
CA HIS A 111 -20.47 -15.62 -35.85
C HIS A 111 -21.27 -14.37 -35.46
N ASP A 112 -22.24 -14.52 -34.54
CA ASP A 112 -23.00 -13.41 -33.97
C ASP A 112 -22.41 -12.99 -32.62
N TYR A 113 -21.91 -11.76 -32.57
CA TYR A 113 -21.26 -11.17 -31.39
C TYR A 113 -22.20 -10.27 -30.58
N GLY A 114 -23.46 -10.15 -30.99
CA GLY A 114 -24.46 -9.28 -30.35
C GLY A 114 -24.72 -9.64 -28.88
N MET A 115 -24.60 -10.93 -28.52
CA MET A 115 -24.77 -11.37 -27.13
C MET A 115 -23.66 -10.86 -26.20
N PHE A 116 -22.42 -10.66 -26.69
CA PHE A 116 -21.36 -10.05 -25.88
C PHE A 116 -21.65 -8.59 -25.60
N ARG A 117 -22.17 -7.86 -26.59
CA ARG A 117 -22.58 -6.46 -26.40
C ARG A 117 -23.71 -6.34 -25.39
N ALA A 118 -24.74 -7.18 -25.51
CA ALA A 118 -25.83 -7.23 -24.54
C ALA A 118 -25.34 -7.60 -23.12
N LEU A 119 -24.36 -8.50 -23.02
CA LEU A 119 -23.72 -8.84 -21.74
C LEU A 119 -22.94 -7.65 -21.16
N ALA A 120 -22.19 -6.92 -22.00
CA ALA A 120 -21.47 -5.72 -21.60
C ALA A 120 -22.44 -4.64 -21.08
N ASP A 121 -23.54 -4.37 -21.80
CA ASP A 121 -24.56 -3.41 -21.41
C ASP A 121 -25.20 -3.75 -20.05
N GLN A 122 -25.47 -5.04 -19.79
CA GLN A 122 -26.03 -5.51 -18.52
C GLN A 122 -25.07 -5.37 -17.34
N LEU A 123 -23.77 -5.42 -17.60
CA LEU A 123 -22.71 -5.36 -16.59
C LEU A 123 -22.19 -3.94 -16.38
N ALA A 124 -22.52 -3.02 -17.29
CA ALA A 124 -22.02 -1.66 -17.30
C ALA A 124 -22.30 -0.94 -15.97
N LEU A 125 -21.28 -0.24 -15.49
CA LEU A 125 -21.35 0.60 -14.32
C LEU A 125 -21.29 2.06 -14.76
N PRO A 126 -22.02 3.00 -14.13
CA PRO A 126 -22.01 4.41 -14.48
C PRO A 126 -20.75 5.11 -13.94
N VAL A 127 -19.56 4.57 -14.29
CA VAL A 127 -18.26 5.06 -13.82
C VAL A 127 -18.03 6.51 -14.25
N ASP A 128 -18.41 6.84 -15.49
CA ASP A 128 -18.24 8.19 -16.02
C ASP A 128 -19.06 9.22 -15.24
N ASP A 129 -20.28 8.87 -14.82
CA ASP A 129 -21.12 9.72 -14.00
C ASP A 129 -20.56 9.84 -12.57
N TRP A 130 -20.08 8.73 -12.01
CA TRP A 130 -19.39 8.73 -10.72
C TRP A 130 -18.07 9.49 -10.75
N LEU A 131 -17.43 9.67 -11.90
CA LEU A 131 -16.19 10.43 -12.06
C LEU A 131 -16.36 11.79 -12.73
N ALA A 132 -17.60 12.25 -12.94
CA ALA A 132 -17.87 13.59 -13.42
C ALA A 132 -17.22 14.70 -12.53
N PRO A 133 -16.96 15.90 -13.06
CA PRO A 133 -16.43 17.01 -12.27
C PRO A 133 -17.27 17.39 -11.05
N GLY A 134 -16.63 18.03 -10.07
CA GLY A 134 -17.29 18.57 -8.88
C GLY A 134 -17.24 17.64 -7.66
N GLU A 135 -17.45 18.25 -6.48
CA GLU A 135 -17.64 17.51 -5.24
C GLU A 135 -19.10 17.07 -5.12
N ARG A 136 -19.31 15.80 -4.76
CA ARG A 136 -20.64 15.23 -4.52
C ARG A 136 -20.60 14.09 -3.53
N GLU A 137 -21.77 13.84 -2.93
CA GLU A 137 -22.04 12.66 -2.14
C GLU A 137 -22.74 11.61 -3.00
N LEU A 138 -22.20 10.40 -3.03
CA LEU A 138 -22.86 9.21 -3.57
C LEU A 138 -23.42 8.42 -2.39
N ILE A 139 -24.67 7.99 -2.48
CA ILE A 139 -25.43 7.33 -1.41
C ILE A 139 -25.55 5.83 -1.70
N ARG A 140 -25.24 5.02 -0.69
CA ARG A 140 -25.37 3.57 -0.79
C ARG A 140 -26.84 3.16 -0.88
N GLY A 141 -27.17 2.26 -1.80
CA GLY A 141 -28.54 1.81 -2.11
C GLY A 141 -29.28 2.73 -3.09
N VAL A 142 -28.65 3.84 -3.50
CA VAL A 142 -29.16 4.74 -4.54
C VAL A 142 -28.18 4.78 -5.71
N ASP A 143 -26.94 5.18 -5.44
CA ASP A 143 -25.90 5.37 -6.46
C ASP A 143 -24.97 4.15 -6.58
N PHE A 144 -24.81 3.38 -5.51
CA PHE A 144 -23.99 2.17 -5.47
C PHE A 144 -24.46 1.21 -4.36
N ASP A 145 -24.17 -0.07 -4.50
CA ASP A 145 -24.57 -1.14 -3.56
C ASP A 145 -23.49 -1.63 -2.57
N PRO A 146 -22.21 -1.79 -2.97
CA PRO A 146 -21.20 -2.41 -2.13
C PRO A 146 -20.86 -1.54 -0.91
N PRO A 147 -20.12 -2.07 0.09
CA PRO A 147 -19.69 -1.28 1.23
C PRO A 147 -18.93 -0.02 0.79
N PRO A 148 -19.15 1.15 1.41
CA PRO A 148 -18.58 2.43 0.95
C PRO A 148 -17.04 2.43 0.80
N SER A 149 -16.33 1.67 1.64
CA SER A 149 -14.87 1.54 1.54
C SER A 149 -14.40 0.69 0.35
N VAL A 150 -15.21 -0.29 -0.07
CA VAL A 150 -14.97 -1.13 -1.26
C VAL A 150 -15.26 -0.31 -2.51
N PHE A 151 -16.42 0.35 -2.56
CA PHE A 151 -16.79 1.24 -3.64
C PHE A 151 -15.75 2.34 -3.88
N LEU A 152 -15.32 3.02 -2.81
CA LEU A 152 -14.29 4.07 -2.92
C LEU A 152 -12.95 3.53 -3.43
N ARG A 153 -12.58 2.29 -3.09
CA ARG A 153 -11.35 1.66 -3.59
C ARG A 153 -11.44 1.38 -5.09
N PHE A 154 -12.57 0.80 -5.54
CA PHE A 154 -12.87 0.60 -6.94
C PHE A 154 -12.81 1.93 -7.71
N LEU A 155 -13.49 2.96 -7.20
CA LEU A 155 -13.57 4.25 -7.87
C LEU A 155 -12.22 4.97 -7.94
N ARG A 156 -11.34 4.81 -6.94
CA ARG A 156 -9.95 5.31 -6.99
C ARG A 156 -9.12 4.62 -8.09
N ARG A 157 -9.34 3.32 -8.31
CA ARG A 157 -8.68 2.58 -9.39
C ARG A 157 -9.13 3.10 -10.75
N LYS A 158 -10.46 3.29 -10.92
CA LYS A 158 -11.04 3.85 -12.14
C LYS A 158 -10.57 5.28 -12.39
N ALA A 159 -10.60 6.13 -11.37
CA ALA A 159 -10.05 7.47 -11.45
C ALA A 159 -8.60 7.48 -11.99
N LYS A 160 -7.72 6.63 -11.46
CA LYS A 160 -6.35 6.50 -11.95
C LYS A 160 -6.28 6.07 -13.42
N GLN A 161 -7.11 5.12 -13.85
CA GLN A 161 -7.18 4.67 -15.26
C GLN A 161 -7.66 5.79 -16.19
N HIS A 162 -8.57 6.64 -15.72
CA HIS A 162 -9.03 7.83 -16.44
C HIS A 162 -8.07 9.03 -16.29
N GLY A 163 -6.92 8.83 -15.63
CA GLY A 163 -5.92 9.87 -15.31
C GLY A 163 -6.51 11.07 -14.56
N VAL A 164 -7.33 10.77 -13.56
CA VAL A 164 -7.86 11.75 -12.60
C VAL A 164 -7.52 11.31 -11.18
N ARG A 165 -7.21 12.27 -10.31
CA ARG A 165 -7.00 12.05 -8.89
C ARG A 165 -8.34 12.10 -8.16
N LEU A 166 -8.67 11.06 -7.42
CA LEU A 166 -9.92 11.01 -6.64
C LEU A 166 -9.68 11.25 -5.15
N ASN A 167 -10.10 12.43 -4.66
CA ASN A 167 -10.19 12.70 -3.24
C ASN A 167 -11.55 12.22 -2.72
N GLY A 168 -11.59 11.02 -2.15
CA GLY A 168 -12.83 10.46 -1.64
C GLY A 168 -12.76 10.03 -0.17
N ARG A 169 -13.90 10.10 0.51
CA ARG A 169 -14.10 9.68 1.91
C ARG A 169 -15.37 8.83 2.00
N ALA A 170 -15.21 7.64 2.55
CA ALA A 170 -16.33 6.78 2.90
C ALA A 170 -16.89 7.17 4.28
N THR A 171 -18.22 7.21 4.37
CA THR A 171 -18.99 7.28 5.62
C THR A 171 -19.75 5.96 5.82
N ALA A 172 -20.60 5.86 6.84
CA ALA A 172 -21.38 4.65 7.13
C ALA A 172 -22.39 4.28 6.02
N GLY A 173 -22.85 5.27 5.23
CA GLY A 173 -23.87 5.07 4.20
C GLY A 173 -23.61 5.79 2.88
N SER A 174 -22.50 6.52 2.75
CA SER A 174 -22.20 7.32 1.56
C SER A 174 -20.71 7.38 1.26
N VAL A 175 -20.37 7.86 0.08
CA VAL A 175 -19.01 8.25 -0.30
C VAL A 175 -19.04 9.66 -0.83
N TRP A 176 -18.34 10.56 -0.14
CA TRP A 176 -18.04 11.89 -0.65
C TRP A 176 -16.86 11.80 -1.59
N ILE A 177 -17.01 12.30 -2.81
CA ILE A 177 -15.98 12.26 -3.84
C ILE A 177 -15.74 13.64 -4.43
N ARG A 178 -14.47 13.91 -4.73
CA ARG A 178 -14.04 15.04 -5.54
C ARG A 178 -12.96 14.54 -6.50
N PRO A 179 -13.33 14.11 -7.71
CA PRO A 179 -12.35 13.86 -8.74
C PRO A 179 -11.69 15.20 -9.11
N THR A 180 -10.40 15.16 -9.40
CA THR A 180 -9.58 16.34 -9.67
C THR A 180 -8.57 15.99 -10.73
N LEU A 181 -8.32 16.91 -11.63
CA LEU A 181 -7.30 16.74 -12.66
C LEU A 181 -6.03 17.44 -12.18
N SER A 182 -4.88 16.78 -12.29
CA SER A 182 -3.62 17.44 -11.93
C SER A 182 -3.28 18.52 -12.97
N ALA A 183 -2.59 19.59 -12.56
CA ALA A 183 -2.21 20.66 -13.50
C ALA A 183 -1.40 20.14 -14.69
N PHE A 184 -0.56 19.13 -14.46
CA PHE A 184 0.25 18.47 -15.49
C PHE A 184 -0.62 17.66 -16.47
N GLU A 185 -1.53 16.82 -15.98
CA GLU A 185 -2.47 16.09 -16.85
C GLU A 185 -3.37 17.05 -17.63
N LYS A 186 -3.72 18.21 -17.05
CA LYS A 186 -4.54 19.24 -17.71
C LYS A 186 -3.80 19.80 -18.91
N GLN A 187 -2.55 20.21 -18.68
CA GLN A 187 -1.68 20.76 -19.71
C GLN A 187 -1.43 19.78 -20.86
N ILE A 188 -1.13 18.50 -20.57
CA ILE A 188 -0.91 17.47 -21.60
C ILE A 188 -2.17 17.30 -22.46
N ARG A 189 -3.33 17.20 -21.84
CA ARG A 189 -4.60 16.92 -22.54
C ARG A 189 -5.07 18.11 -23.36
N GLU A 190 -4.83 19.33 -22.89
CA GLU A 190 -5.06 20.56 -23.66
C GLU A 190 -4.12 20.66 -24.88
N GLN A 191 -2.88 20.16 -24.76
CA GLN A 191 -1.90 20.17 -25.85
C GLN A 191 -2.11 19.04 -26.88
N LEU A 192 -2.77 17.93 -26.51
CA LEU A 192 -2.94 16.75 -27.36
C LEU A 192 -4.42 16.30 -27.44
N PRO A 193 -5.34 17.15 -27.93
CA PRO A 193 -6.78 16.86 -27.93
C PRO A 193 -7.15 15.61 -28.76
N GLU A 194 -6.39 15.31 -29.81
CA GLU A 194 -6.59 14.13 -30.66
C GLU A 194 -6.30 12.81 -29.95
N GLN A 195 -5.43 12.81 -28.93
CA GLN A 195 -5.13 11.63 -28.09
C GLN A 195 -6.16 11.43 -26.97
N TYR A 196 -7.00 12.44 -26.69
CA TYR A 196 -8.03 12.43 -25.66
C TYR A 196 -9.38 12.91 -26.20
N PRO A 197 -9.96 12.23 -27.21
CA PRO A 197 -11.22 12.65 -27.81
C PRO A 197 -12.35 12.62 -26.77
N GLY A 198 -13.20 13.67 -26.76
CA GLY A 198 -14.32 13.82 -25.82
C GLY A 198 -13.97 14.41 -24.43
N TRP A 199 -12.69 14.60 -24.11
CA TRP A 199 -12.27 15.14 -22.80
C TRP A 199 -12.21 16.67 -22.71
N VAL A 200 -12.07 17.35 -23.85
CA VAL A 200 -11.92 18.81 -23.94
C VAL A 200 -13.17 19.55 -23.42
N ASP A 201 -14.31 18.89 -23.20
CA ASP A 201 -15.57 19.55 -22.84
C ASP A 201 -15.96 19.43 -21.35
N ARG A 202 -15.69 18.30 -20.68
CA ARG A 202 -16.22 18.08 -19.31
C ARG A 202 -15.41 18.73 -18.18
N TRP A 203 -14.07 18.73 -18.28
CA TRP A 203 -13.18 19.22 -17.22
C TRP A 203 -12.54 20.58 -17.52
N SER A 204 -12.34 20.89 -18.80
CA SER A 204 -11.72 22.13 -19.27
C SER A 204 -12.75 23.24 -19.32
N GLY A 205 -12.95 23.93 -18.20
CA GLY A 205 -13.93 25.02 -18.08
C GLY A 205 -14.96 24.83 -16.97
N TYR A 206 -14.92 23.70 -16.25
CA TYR A 206 -15.75 23.52 -15.04
C TYR A 206 -15.37 24.59 -14.01
N VAL A 207 -16.31 25.50 -13.76
CA VAL A 207 -16.28 26.45 -12.64
C VAL A 207 -17.15 25.86 -11.55
N GLU A 208 -16.61 25.74 -10.34
CA GLU A 208 -17.31 25.19 -9.18
C GLU A 208 -18.54 26.08 -8.89
N PRO A 209 -19.79 25.55 -8.98
CA PRO A 209 -20.99 26.36 -8.77
C PRO A 209 -21.08 26.83 -7.32
N ASP A 210 -21.40 28.11 -7.11
CA ASP A 210 -21.67 28.65 -5.78
C ASP A 210 -22.88 27.92 -5.14
N GLY A 211 -22.71 27.46 -3.90
CA GLY A 211 -23.80 26.89 -3.09
C GLY A 211 -23.99 25.37 -3.13
N MET A 212 -23.09 24.61 -3.77
CA MET A 212 -23.10 23.14 -3.65
C MET A 212 -22.84 22.69 -2.20
N PRO A 213 -23.50 21.61 -1.73
CA PRO A 213 -23.27 21.10 -0.39
C PRO A 213 -21.81 20.65 -0.25
N PHE A 214 -21.04 21.40 0.52
CA PHE A 214 -19.67 21.02 0.87
C PHE A 214 -19.68 19.89 1.88
N ARG A 215 -18.70 19.00 1.80
CA ARG A 215 -18.48 17.97 2.81
C ARG A 215 -18.47 18.62 4.21
N PRO A 216 -19.21 18.09 5.20
CA PRO A 216 -19.15 18.56 6.57
C PRO A 216 -17.70 18.60 7.07
N TRP A 217 -17.27 19.75 7.59
CA TRP A 217 -15.92 19.96 8.10
C TRP A 217 -15.67 19.07 9.32
N VAL A 218 -14.63 18.23 9.27
CA VAL A 218 -14.24 17.33 10.38
C VAL A 218 -12.73 17.39 10.56
N GLY A 219 -12.23 18.57 10.95
CA GLY A 219 -10.85 18.80 11.40
C GLY A 219 -9.73 18.39 10.44
N GLY A 220 -9.19 19.35 9.70
CA GLY A 220 -7.96 19.19 8.91
C GLY A 220 -7.37 20.55 8.51
N GLN A 221 -6.10 20.75 8.88
CA GLN A 221 -5.16 21.87 8.62
C GLN A 221 -5.68 23.14 7.94
N ASP A 222 -5.56 24.25 8.67
CA ASP A 222 -5.69 25.63 8.19
C ASP A 222 -4.90 25.87 6.89
N GLN A 223 -5.61 26.18 5.80
CA GLN A 223 -5.04 26.56 4.50
C GLN A 223 -4.61 28.04 4.43
N GLY A 224 -4.13 28.60 5.55
CA GLY A 224 -3.89 30.04 5.68
C GLY A 224 -2.45 30.55 5.50
N LEU A 225 -1.46 29.68 5.28
CA LEU A 225 -0.04 30.09 5.44
C LEU A 225 0.75 30.36 4.15
N SER A 226 0.15 30.26 2.96
CA SER A 226 0.92 30.28 1.70
C SER A 226 0.89 31.60 0.92
N TYR A 227 0.17 32.63 1.37
CA TYR A 227 -0.09 33.84 0.56
C TYR A 227 1.16 34.71 0.26
N ARG A 228 2.36 34.32 0.74
CA ARG A 228 3.64 35.03 0.49
C ARG A 228 4.88 34.12 0.37
N ALA A 229 4.71 32.81 0.15
CA ALA A 229 5.87 31.93 0.01
C ALA A 229 6.57 32.16 -1.35
N ALA A 230 7.89 32.34 -1.34
CA ALA A 230 8.69 32.51 -2.56
C ALA A 230 8.62 31.25 -3.44
N HIS A 231 8.64 31.44 -4.76
CA HIS A 231 8.66 30.34 -5.74
C HIS A 231 9.89 29.44 -5.53
N VAL A 232 9.66 28.14 -5.52
CA VAL A 232 10.72 27.12 -5.43
C VAL A 232 11.34 26.93 -6.82
N GLU A 233 12.64 27.21 -6.94
CA GLU A 233 13.45 26.77 -8.08
C GLU A 233 13.87 25.32 -7.88
N PHE A 234 13.62 24.49 -8.89
CA PHE A 234 14.11 23.11 -8.93
C PHE A 234 15.40 23.10 -9.75
N ARG A 235 16.49 22.67 -9.10
CA ARG A 235 17.77 22.37 -9.76
C ARG A 235 17.90 20.85 -9.89
N GLU A 236 18.31 20.42 -11.07
CA GLU A 236 18.64 19.02 -11.31
C GLU A 236 19.89 18.66 -10.50
N VAL A 237 19.74 17.68 -9.60
CA VAL A 237 20.83 17.10 -8.82
C VAL A 237 21.02 15.67 -9.30
N THR A 238 22.21 15.36 -9.79
CA THR A 238 22.63 14.00 -10.11
C THR A 238 22.58 13.14 -8.84
N THR A 239 21.62 12.22 -8.78
CA THR A 239 21.47 11.27 -7.67
C THR A 239 22.55 10.18 -7.75
N PRO A 240 23.28 9.89 -6.65
CA PRO A 240 24.27 8.82 -6.61
C PRO A 240 23.67 7.42 -6.79
N ASP A 241 24.56 6.46 -7.04
CA ASP A 241 24.36 5.16 -7.69
C ASP A 241 23.28 4.23 -7.10
N ARG A 242 22.65 3.48 -8.01
CA ARG A 242 21.25 2.99 -7.99
C ARG A 242 20.96 1.64 -7.30
N HIS A 243 21.71 1.22 -6.28
CA HIS A 243 21.55 -0.18 -5.79
C HIS A 243 21.14 -0.35 -4.31
N LYS A 244 21.19 0.69 -3.47
CA LYS A 244 20.77 0.58 -2.06
C LYS A 244 19.99 1.81 -1.61
N CYS A 245 18.78 1.60 -1.09
CA CYS A 245 18.04 2.66 -0.39
C CYS A 245 18.70 2.96 0.95
N PRO A 246 18.83 4.24 1.38
CA PRO A 246 19.25 4.58 2.74
C PRO A 246 18.37 3.97 3.84
N CYS A 247 17.13 3.62 3.51
CA CYS A 247 16.21 2.89 4.37
C CYS A 247 16.56 1.40 4.59
N GLY A 248 17.64 0.90 3.98
CA GLY A 248 18.14 -0.46 4.12
C GLY A 248 17.46 -1.52 3.25
N MET A 249 16.47 -1.15 2.43
CA MET A 249 15.88 -2.07 1.45
C MET A 249 16.64 -2.04 0.12
N SER A 250 16.81 -3.21 -0.51
CA SER A 250 17.42 -3.31 -1.83
C SER A 250 16.40 -2.95 -2.90
N LEU A 251 16.87 -2.29 -3.98
CA LEU A 251 16.05 -2.06 -5.18
C LEU A 251 15.88 -3.32 -6.04
N HIS A 252 16.42 -4.47 -5.62
CA HIS A 252 16.24 -5.75 -6.33
C HIS A 252 15.10 -6.62 -5.75
N ASP A 253 14.60 -6.30 -4.57
CA ASP A 253 13.41 -6.94 -3.96
C ASP A 253 12.09 -6.54 -4.65
N LEU A 254 12.17 -5.86 -5.81
CA LEU A 254 11.03 -5.42 -6.62
C LEU A 254 10.24 -6.57 -7.27
N SER A 255 10.67 -7.84 -7.12
CA SER A 255 9.82 -8.98 -7.50
C SER A 255 8.57 -9.09 -6.63
N ASP A 256 8.57 -8.50 -5.42
CA ASP A 256 7.41 -8.37 -4.53
C ASP A 256 6.92 -6.90 -4.44
N GLY A 257 6.83 -6.21 -5.57
CA GLY A 257 6.03 -5.00 -5.75
C GLY A 257 6.52 -3.72 -5.05
N ASP A 258 6.68 -2.65 -5.83
CA ASP A 258 7.06 -1.27 -5.45
C ASP A 258 6.38 -0.70 -4.18
N SER A 259 5.23 -1.26 -3.80
CA SER A 259 4.43 -0.84 -2.65
C SER A 259 5.07 -1.14 -1.28
N GLU A 260 5.80 -2.24 -1.11
CA GLU A 260 6.40 -2.56 0.19
C GLU A 260 7.58 -1.63 0.48
N HIS A 261 8.48 -1.45 -0.49
CA HIS A 261 9.59 -0.52 -0.37
C HIS A 261 9.09 0.90 -0.13
N THR A 262 8.10 1.38 -0.89
CA THR A 262 7.51 2.72 -0.67
C THR A 262 6.92 2.87 0.73
N THR A 263 6.24 1.84 1.23
CA THR A 263 5.64 1.84 2.58
C THR A 263 6.70 1.87 3.66
N HIS A 264 7.74 1.04 3.54
CA HIS A 264 8.88 1.01 4.45
C HIS A 264 9.64 2.33 4.43
N HIS A 265 9.93 2.86 3.24
CA HIS A 265 10.61 4.14 3.09
C HIS A 265 9.81 5.27 3.74
N THR A 266 8.49 5.33 3.52
CA THR A 266 7.62 6.30 4.18
C THR A 266 7.69 6.18 5.71
N ALA A 267 7.67 4.96 6.24
CA ALA A 267 7.76 4.72 7.68
C ALA A 267 9.14 5.06 8.26
N TRP A 268 10.21 4.80 7.52
CA TRP A 268 11.58 5.17 7.87
C TRP A 268 11.76 6.70 7.88
N THR A 269 11.24 7.39 6.85
CA THR A 269 11.33 8.85 6.71
C THR A 269 10.51 9.58 7.76
N PHE A 270 9.22 9.25 7.90
CA PHE A 270 8.26 10.02 8.71
C PHE A 270 7.95 9.41 10.08
N GLY A 271 8.40 8.18 10.34
CA GLY A 271 8.04 7.39 11.51
C GLY A 271 6.91 6.40 11.25
N VAL A 272 6.74 5.46 12.16
CA VAL A 272 5.74 4.39 12.04
C VAL A 272 4.39 4.89 12.49
N ARG A 273 3.36 4.81 11.64
CA ARG A 273 2.01 5.27 12.00
C ARG A 273 1.48 4.56 13.24
N ALA A 274 1.11 5.34 14.25
CA ALA A 274 0.49 4.82 15.46
C ALA A 274 -0.94 4.30 15.14
N PRO A 275 -1.30 3.07 15.56
CA PRO A 275 -2.66 2.56 15.46
C PRO A 275 -3.66 3.50 16.14
N LYS A 276 -4.81 3.74 15.49
CA LYS A 276 -5.86 4.64 16.01
C LYS A 276 -6.56 4.11 17.27
N ASN A 277 -6.48 2.81 17.51
CA ASN A 277 -7.08 2.10 18.64
C ASN A 277 -6.15 1.98 19.86
N LEU A 278 -4.98 2.63 19.82
CA LEU A 278 -4.11 2.76 20.98
C LEU A 278 -4.34 4.14 21.61
N ASP A 279 -4.68 4.15 22.89
CA ASP A 279 -4.86 5.38 23.65
C ASP A 279 -3.51 5.90 24.14
N TRP A 280 -3.11 7.07 23.63
CA TRP A 280 -1.89 7.76 24.04
C TRP A 280 -2.25 8.84 25.05
N HIS A 281 -1.79 8.71 26.29
CA HIS A 281 -2.00 9.74 27.32
C HIS A 281 -0.93 10.84 27.30
N SER A 282 0.18 10.61 26.58
CA SER A 282 1.25 11.59 26.39
C SER A 282 1.95 11.37 25.04
N ALA A 283 2.89 12.24 24.67
CA ALA A 283 3.72 12.06 23.47
C ALA A 283 4.73 10.91 23.61
N LEU A 284 5.06 10.48 24.84
CA LEU A 284 5.97 9.39 25.15
C LEU A 284 5.21 8.22 25.76
N ALA A 285 5.48 7.01 25.30
CA ALA A 285 4.96 5.78 25.89
C ALA A 285 6.12 4.85 26.29
N VAL A 286 6.03 4.28 27.49
CA VAL A 286 6.92 3.22 27.96
C VAL A 286 6.20 1.89 27.81
N VAL A 287 6.79 0.97 27.05
CA VAL A 287 6.25 -0.34 26.74
C VAL A 287 7.14 -1.40 27.37
N THR A 288 6.58 -2.11 28.35
CA THR A 288 7.24 -3.24 29.02
C THR A 288 6.84 -4.56 28.37
N THR A 289 7.54 -5.64 28.71
CA THR A 289 7.18 -7.01 28.30
C THR A 289 5.81 -7.46 28.81
N GLN A 290 5.27 -6.77 29.82
CA GLN A 290 3.93 -7.03 30.38
C GLN A 290 2.82 -6.18 29.74
N SER A 291 3.17 -5.21 28.90
CA SER A 291 2.21 -4.31 28.27
C SER A 291 1.23 -5.05 27.35
N ALA A 292 0.07 -4.44 27.10
CA ALA A 292 -0.94 -5.03 26.22
C ALA A 292 -0.35 -5.38 24.84
N ILE A 293 -0.85 -6.46 24.23
CA ILE A 293 -0.29 -7.00 22.98
C ILE A 293 -0.25 -5.98 21.83
N ALA A 294 -1.19 -5.03 21.80
CA ALA A 294 -1.23 -3.97 20.80
C ALA A 294 0.01 -3.04 20.90
N TRP A 295 0.46 -2.71 22.11
CA TRP A 295 1.68 -1.94 22.35
C TRP A 295 2.91 -2.74 21.96
N ARG A 296 3.02 -4.00 22.39
CA ARG A 296 4.16 -4.87 22.06
C ARG A 296 4.30 -5.14 20.56
N ARG A 297 3.18 -5.26 19.83
CA ARG A 297 3.16 -5.35 18.36
C ARG A 297 3.59 -4.06 17.67
N LEU A 298 3.20 -2.90 18.21
CA LEU A 298 3.68 -1.61 17.70
C LEU A 298 5.19 -1.49 17.89
N THR A 299 5.69 -1.81 19.10
CA THR A 299 7.13 -1.80 19.41
C THR A 299 7.92 -2.70 18.47
N ASN A 300 7.47 -3.94 18.23
CA ASN A 300 8.11 -4.83 17.26
C ASN A 300 8.14 -4.24 15.84
N ARG A 301 7.06 -3.59 15.41
CA ARG A 301 7.01 -2.93 14.09
C ARG A 301 8.02 -1.79 13.99
N VAL A 302 8.18 -1.00 15.04
CA VAL A 302 9.16 0.10 15.08
C VAL A 302 10.58 -0.45 15.15
N ALA A 303 10.82 -1.50 15.94
CA ALA A 303 12.11 -2.16 16.07
C ALA A 303 12.63 -2.79 14.76
N ARG A 304 11.75 -3.04 13.78
CA ARG A 304 12.13 -3.47 12.42
C ARG A 304 12.74 -2.36 11.56
N MET A 305 12.52 -1.08 11.89
CA MET A 305 13.09 0.04 11.14
C MET A 305 14.62 0.05 11.23
N PRO A 306 15.23 0.12 12.43
CA PRO A 306 16.69 0.04 12.56
C PRO A 306 17.23 -1.32 12.14
N GLN A 307 16.47 -2.41 12.30
CA GLN A 307 16.87 -3.74 11.82
C GLN A 307 17.12 -3.74 10.31
N LYS A 308 16.18 -3.20 9.52
CA LYS A 308 16.31 -3.12 8.06
C LYS A 308 17.37 -2.10 7.66
N GLU A 309 17.39 -0.92 8.29
CA GLU A 309 18.35 0.15 7.99
C GLU A 309 19.80 -0.29 8.17
N GLU A 310 20.13 -0.88 9.32
CA GLU A 310 21.50 -1.27 9.69
C GLU A 310 21.80 -2.77 9.44
N HIS A 311 20.85 -3.50 8.83
CA HIS A 311 20.98 -4.91 8.45
C HIS A 311 21.29 -5.85 9.64
N TYR A 312 20.67 -5.61 10.79
CA TYR A 312 20.78 -6.53 11.93
C TYR A 312 20.04 -7.85 11.65
N ASP A 313 20.66 -8.98 12.03
CA ASP A 313 20.08 -10.32 11.84
C ASP A 313 18.77 -10.54 12.63
N PHE A 314 18.55 -9.77 13.71
CA PHE A 314 17.39 -9.89 14.58
C PHE A 314 16.81 -8.53 14.99
N SER A 315 15.51 -8.53 15.30
CA SER A 315 14.83 -7.36 15.85
C SER A 315 15.18 -7.18 17.32
N SER A 316 15.43 -5.95 17.75
CA SER A 316 15.69 -5.65 19.16
C SER A 316 14.49 -5.96 20.07
N TRP A 317 13.27 -6.03 19.54
CA TRP A 317 12.08 -6.38 20.32
C TRP A 317 11.43 -7.70 19.88
N THR A 318 11.54 -8.74 20.69
CA THR A 318 11.00 -10.08 20.41
C THR A 318 9.86 -10.52 21.34
N HIS A 319 9.45 -9.68 22.30
CA HIS A 319 8.47 -10.01 23.34
C HIS A 319 7.01 -9.94 22.85
N LEU A 320 6.64 -10.81 21.92
CA LEU A 320 5.29 -10.91 21.34
C LEU A 320 4.39 -11.99 21.98
N GLY A 321 4.96 -12.86 22.85
CA GLY A 321 4.25 -13.95 23.54
C GLY A 321 3.35 -13.48 24.68
N GLU A 322 3.11 -14.31 25.68
CA GLU A 322 2.35 -13.91 26.88
C GLU A 322 3.09 -12.83 27.69
N PRO A 323 2.36 -11.93 28.38
CA PRO A 323 2.97 -10.97 29.32
C PRO A 323 3.84 -11.69 30.35
N LYS A 324 5.14 -11.35 30.42
CA LYS A 324 6.09 -11.97 31.36
C LYS A 324 6.99 -10.91 31.97
N VAL A 325 7.20 -10.97 33.28
CA VAL A 325 8.20 -10.14 33.98
C VAL A 325 9.59 -10.62 33.57
N THR A 326 10.47 -9.69 33.20
CA THR A 326 11.90 -9.99 33.00
C THR A 326 12.69 -9.51 34.21
N SER A 327 13.75 -10.25 34.57
CA SER A 327 14.57 -9.95 35.75
C SER A 327 15.45 -8.71 35.57
N ASP A 328 15.67 -8.32 34.32
CA ASP A 328 16.49 -7.19 33.83
C ASP A 328 15.64 -5.99 33.40
N ASN A 329 14.33 -5.97 33.71
CA ASN A 329 13.45 -4.81 33.46
C ASN A 329 13.47 -4.29 32.00
N VAL A 330 13.28 -5.19 31.03
CA VAL A 330 13.26 -4.86 29.60
C VAL A 330 12.07 -3.95 29.27
N ARG A 331 12.39 -2.81 28.65
CA ARG A 331 11.39 -1.78 28.29
C ARG A 331 11.79 -1.02 27.03
N ALA A 332 10.79 -0.48 26.35
CA ALA A 332 10.96 0.33 25.16
C ALA A 332 10.23 1.68 25.28
N TYR A 333 10.86 2.74 24.83
CA TYR A 333 10.32 4.10 24.81
C TYR A 333 9.93 4.46 23.38
N LEU A 334 8.67 4.84 23.19
CA LEU A 334 8.12 5.26 21.90
C LEU A 334 7.76 6.75 21.98
N LEU A 335 8.42 7.59 21.19
CA LEU A 335 8.08 9.00 21.08
C LEU A 335 7.22 9.24 19.83
N LYS A 336 6.09 9.92 20.01
CA LYS A 336 5.10 10.18 18.95
C LYS A 336 5.00 11.67 18.62
N ALA A 337 4.89 11.97 17.32
CA ALA A 337 4.49 13.27 16.80
C ALA A 337 3.63 13.08 15.53
N ASN A 338 2.65 13.97 15.30
CA ASN A 338 1.82 13.96 14.08
C ASN A 338 1.20 12.59 13.74
N GLY A 339 0.82 11.81 14.76
CA GLY A 339 0.23 10.47 14.58
C GLY A 339 1.22 9.35 14.24
N HIS A 340 2.53 9.61 14.25
CA HIS A 340 3.60 8.67 13.95
C HIS A 340 4.53 8.51 15.15
N VAL A 341 5.04 7.30 15.37
CA VAL A 341 6.16 7.03 16.28
C VAL A 341 7.44 7.42 15.54
N ILE A 342 8.05 8.51 16.00
CA ILE A 342 9.21 9.16 15.37
C ILE A 342 10.53 8.82 16.06
N GLY A 343 10.47 8.20 17.24
CA GLY A 343 11.62 7.81 18.02
C GLY A 343 11.37 6.53 18.80
N TYR A 344 12.41 5.70 18.90
CA TYR A 344 12.41 4.41 19.57
C TYR A 344 13.69 4.25 20.37
N LEU A 345 13.57 3.81 21.62
CA LEU A 345 14.70 3.39 22.44
C LEU A 345 14.34 2.07 23.12
N MET A 346 15.22 1.09 23.09
CA MET A 346 15.11 -0.14 23.88
C MET A 346 16.19 -0.15 24.96
N ALA A 347 15.80 -0.52 26.18
CA ALA A 347 16.70 -0.67 27.29
C ALA A 347 16.38 -1.89 28.16
N HIS A 348 17.39 -2.34 28.89
CA HIS A 348 17.28 -3.21 30.07
C HIS A 348 18.28 -2.73 31.12
N ASP A 349 18.11 -3.15 32.37
CA ASP A 349 19.01 -2.81 33.45
C ASP A 349 20.05 -3.92 33.62
N THR A 350 21.32 -3.54 33.78
CA THR A 350 22.45 -4.46 34.00
C THR A 350 23.43 -3.83 34.98
N SER A 351 24.32 -4.65 35.53
CA SER A 351 25.40 -4.23 36.42
C SER A 351 26.76 -4.25 35.72
N GLU A 352 26.90 -4.83 34.53
CA GLU A 352 28.20 -5.03 33.90
C GLU A 352 28.57 -3.85 32.99
N HIS A 353 29.43 -2.94 33.48
CA HIS A 353 29.80 -1.72 32.77
C HIS A 353 31.29 -1.39 32.85
N HIS A 354 31.80 -0.66 31.87
CA HIS A 354 33.09 0.01 31.94
C HIS A 354 32.96 1.47 31.46
N SER A 355 33.72 2.38 32.07
CA SER A 355 33.71 3.78 31.66
C SER A 355 34.42 3.94 30.31
N TRP A 356 33.84 4.72 29.41
CA TRP A 356 34.48 5.11 28.16
C TRP A 356 34.57 6.62 28.05
N ASP A 357 35.79 7.15 28.15
CA ASP A 357 36.10 8.50 27.71
C ASP A 357 36.32 8.49 26.20
N PHE A 358 35.67 9.41 25.48
CA PHE A 358 35.83 9.58 24.04
C PHE A 358 37.24 10.01 23.63
N SER A 359 38.06 10.48 24.59
CA SER A 359 39.51 10.74 24.44
C SER A 359 40.32 9.47 24.28
N ASP A 360 39.89 8.38 24.92
CA ASP A 360 40.63 7.13 25.05
C ASP A 360 40.11 6.08 24.07
N GLY A 361 41.03 5.25 23.55
CA GLY A 361 40.67 4.11 22.72
C GLY A 361 39.69 3.16 23.45
N PRO A 362 38.89 2.37 22.72
CA PRO A 362 37.64 1.74 23.21
C PRO A 362 37.79 0.63 24.29
N LEU A 363 38.90 0.52 25.02
CA LEU A 363 39.20 -0.61 25.91
C LEU A 363 39.91 -0.25 27.23
N GLY A 364 39.78 0.99 27.73
CA GLY A 364 40.58 1.48 28.86
C GLY A 364 39.89 1.66 30.23
N GLY A 365 38.58 1.43 30.35
CA GLY A 365 37.83 1.76 31.57
C GLY A 365 37.88 0.71 32.67
N ASP A 366 37.88 1.16 33.93
CA ASP A 366 37.68 0.27 35.08
C ASP A 366 36.26 -0.33 35.07
N PRO A 367 36.10 -1.63 35.36
CA PRO A 367 34.79 -2.25 35.49
C PRO A 367 34.03 -1.70 36.72
N ASP A 368 32.73 -1.52 36.57
CA ASP A 368 31.82 -1.07 37.63
C ASP A 368 30.55 -1.92 37.64
N ASP A 369 30.20 -2.44 38.83
CA ASP A 369 29.07 -3.34 39.09
C ASP A 369 27.77 -2.59 39.48
N THR A 370 27.76 -1.26 39.39
CA THR A 370 26.57 -0.47 39.73
C THR A 370 25.45 -0.67 38.69
N LEU A 371 24.26 -1.03 39.17
CA LEU A 371 23.08 -1.25 38.33
C LEU A 371 22.69 0.03 37.58
N ARG A 372 22.66 -0.04 36.24
CA ARG A 372 22.31 1.07 35.36
C ARG A 372 21.35 0.66 34.25
N PRO A 373 20.56 1.60 33.71
CA PRO A 373 19.84 1.38 32.48
C PRO A 373 20.82 1.34 31.30
N ARG A 374 20.77 0.26 30.52
CA ARG A 374 21.56 0.08 29.30
C ARG A 374 20.70 0.25 28.07
N ILE A 375 21.07 1.18 27.20
CA ILE A 375 20.52 1.34 25.86
C ILE A 375 21.04 0.20 24.99
N ILE A 376 20.11 -0.60 24.46
CA ILE A 376 20.39 -1.67 23.50
C ILE A 376 20.28 -1.16 22.08
N LEU A 377 19.30 -0.30 21.84
CA LEU A 377 19.09 0.28 20.53
C LEU A 377 18.38 1.62 20.67
N ILE A 378 18.81 2.61 19.90
CA ILE A 378 18.10 3.86 19.72
C ILE A 378 17.94 4.17 18.23
N TRP A 379 16.75 4.60 17.83
CA TRP A 379 16.42 4.93 16.45
C TRP A 379 15.54 6.17 16.38
N VAL A 380 15.76 6.98 15.35
CA VAL A 380 15.01 8.19 15.06
C VAL A 380 14.67 8.22 13.57
N ALA A 381 13.40 8.48 13.26
CA ALA A 381 12.93 8.65 11.89
C ALA A 381 13.70 9.76 11.17
N ASP A 382 13.97 9.57 9.88
CA ASP A 382 14.99 10.34 9.16
C ASP A 382 14.81 11.85 9.26
N ILE A 383 13.60 12.36 8.97
CA ILE A 383 13.37 13.81 8.97
C ILE A 383 13.45 14.43 10.36
N TYR A 384 13.35 13.63 11.43
CA TYR A 384 13.41 14.06 12.82
C TYR A 384 14.81 13.91 13.42
N ARG A 385 15.78 13.40 12.65
CA ARG A 385 17.19 13.35 13.06
C ARG A 385 17.71 14.77 13.29
N HIS A 386 18.66 14.89 14.23
CA HIS A 386 19.24 16.17 14.66
C HIS A 386 18.27 17.18 15.32
N GLN A 387 16.98 16.86 15.48
CA GLN A 387 16.00 17.71 16.17
C GLN A 387 15.89 17.44 17.69
N GLY A 388 16.87 16.76 18.28
CA GLY A 388 16.89 16.46 19.72
C GLY A 388 16.00 15.28 20.17
N VAL A 389 15.36 14.55 19.25
CA VAL A 389 14.52 13.38 19.58
C VAL A 389 15.30 12.30 20.34
N GLY A 390 16.50 11.95 19.86
CA GLY A 390 17.35 10.95 20.53
C GLY A 390 17.70 11.36 21.96
N ALA A 391 18.09 12.62 22.17
CA ALA A 391 18.41 13.14 23.50
C ALA A 391 17.21 13.09 24.45
N ARG A 392 16.00 13.39 23.96
CA ARG A 392 14.77 13.26 24.76
C ARG A 392 14.46 11.82 25.17
N LEU A 393 14.74 10.85 24.31
CA LEU A 393 14.58 9.43 24.64
C LEU A 393 15.57 8.98 25.72
N VAL A 394 16.83 9.41 25.62
CA VAL A 394 17.86 9.10 26.63
C VAL A 394 17.51 9.77 27.97
N GLN A 395 17.06 11.02 27.96
CA GLN A 395 16.60 11.71 29.16
C GLN A 395 15.42 10.96 29.79
N ALA A 396 14.44 10.53 28.99
CA ALA A 396 13.30 9.78 29.49
C ALA A 396 13.68 8.44 30.14
N LEU A 397 14.69 7.75 29.59
CA LEU A 397 15.24 6.54 30.22
C LEU A 397 15.89 6.86 31.57
N ALA A 398 16.70 7.92 31.64
CA ALA A 398 17.35 8.35 32.87
C ALA A 398 16.32 8.75 33.94
N ASP A 399 15.30 9.52 33.56
CA ASP A 399 14.21 9.97 34.44
C ASP A 399 13.38 8.79 34.96
N ASP A 400 13.06 7.81 34.10
CA ASP A 400 12.29 6.62 34.46
C ASP A 400 13.07 5.69 35.41
N PHE A 401 14.40 5.61 35.26
CA PHE A 401 15.26 4.87 36.19
C PHE A 401 15.59 5.66 37.47
N GLY A 402 15.59 6.99 37.40
CA GLY A 402 15.96 7.88 38.51
C GLY A 402 17.47 8.17 38.61
N CYS A 403 18.19 8.20 37.47
CA CYS A 403 19.63 8.51 37.41
C CYS A 403 19.92 9.76 36.56
N GLN A 404 21.18 10.18 36.50
CA GLN A 404 21.60 11.19 35.54
C GLN A 404 21.78 10.57 34.15
N VAL A 405 21.70 11.39 33.10
CA VAL A 405 21.96 10.95 31.72
C VAL A 405 23.38 10.40 31.55
N ALA A 406 24.35 10.92 32.29
CA ALA A 406 25.73 10.43 32.30
C ALA A 406 25.86 9.00 32.89
N ASP A 407 24.87 8.54 33.67
CA ASP A 407 24.84 7.20 34.26
C ASP A 407 24.18 6.17 33.34
N VAL A 408 23.69 6.57 32.16
CA VAL A 408 23.09 5.63 31.20
C VAL A 408 24.20 4.90 30.44
N SER A 409 24.09 3.57 30.39
CA SER A 409 25.02 2.72 29.65
C SER A 409 24.58 2.46 28.21
N TRP A 410 25.52 2.16 27.33
CA TRP A 410 25.32 1.92 25.90
C TRP A 410 25.87 0.55 25.52
N SER A 411 25.07 -0.26 24.82
CA SER A 411 25.53 -1.52 24.28
C SER A 411 26.54 -1.33 23.16
N THR A 412 27.62 -2.09 23.18
CA THR A 412 28.56 -2.18 22.06
C THR A 412 28.09 -3.19 21.00
N PRO A 413 28.41 -2.98 19.71
CA PRO A 413 29.10 -1.82 19.14
C PRO A 413 28.19 -0.58 19.03
N VAL A 414 28.78 0.62 19.24
CA VAL A 414 28.08 1.90 19.09
C VAL A 414 28.31 2.44 17.67
N SER A 415 27.24 2.75 16.93
CA SER A 415 27.34 3.35 15.59
C SER A 415 27.88 4.78 15.64
N GLU A 416 28.40 5.31 14.52
CA GLU A 416 28.87 6.71 14.48
C GLU A 416 27.79 7.72 14.90
N ALA A 417 26.54 7.48 14.49
CA ALA A 417 25.40 8.31 14.89
C ALA A 417 25.13 8.20 16.40
N GLY A 418 25.25 6.98 16.95
CA GLY A 418 25.17 6.71 18.38
C GLY A 418 26.28 7.43 19.16
N GLN A 419 27.52 7.39 18.69
CA GLN A 419 28.65 8.07 19.30
C GLN A 419 28.44 9.59 19.31
N ARG A 420 27.99 10.19 18.18
CA ARG A 420 27.66 11.62 18.12
C ARG A 420 26.55 12.01 19.10
N LEU A 421 25.57 11.12 19.31
CA LEU A 421 24.52 11.35 20.31
C LEU A 421 25.09 11.23 21.73
N ALA A 422 25.87 10.18 22.01
CA ALA A 422 26.51 9.93 23.30
C ALA A 422 27.39 11.12 23.73
N CYS A 423 28.29 11.60 22.85
CA CYS A 423 29.10 12.80 23.09
C CYS A 423 28.25 14.05 23.38
N ARG A 424 27.07 14.16 22.75
CA ARG A 424 26.20 15.32 22.93
C ARG A 424 25.47 15.30 24.27
N VAL A 425 25.03 14.13 24.72
CA VAL A 425 24.25 13.99 25.95
C VAL A 425 25.13 13.84 27.19
N SER A 426 26.35 13.32 27.04
CA SER A 426 27.35 13.22 28.09
C SER A 426 28.75 13.52 27.52
N PRO A 427 29.16 14.79 27.44
CA PRO A 427 30.43 15.18 26.82
C PRO A 427 31.69 14.64 27.51
N GLN A 428 31.57 14.22 28.77
CA GLN A 428 32.70 13.74 29.60
C GLN A 428 32.95 12.23 29.46
N GLY A 429 32.14 11.52 28.65
CA GLY A 429 32.20 10.07 28.52
C GLY A 429 30.86 9.40 28.83
N VAL A 430 30.77 8.10 28.53
CA VAL A 430 29.59 7.26 28.78
C VAL A 430 30.01 5.90 29.32
N TRP A 431 29.06 5.14 29.85
CA TRP A 431 29.28 3.75 30.24
C TRP A 431 29.02 2.81 29.07
N LEU A 432 29.89 1.83 28.84
CA LEU A 432 29.73 0.79 27.83
C LEU A 432 29.48 -0.58 28.49
N SER A 433 28.72 -1.43 27.79
CA SER A 433 28.35 -2.79 28.20
C SER A 433 28.25 -3.72 27.00
#